data_AF-A0A197KGD1-F1
#
_entry.id   AF-A0A197KGD1-F1
#
_cell.length_a   1.000
_cell.length_b   1.000
_cell.length_c   1.000
_cell.angle_alpha   90.00
_cell.angle_beta   90.00
_cell.angle_gamma   90.00
#
_symmetry.space_group_name_H-M   'P 1'
#
loop_
_entity.id
_entity.type
_entity.pdbx_description
1 polymer ?
#
loop_
_entity_poly.entity_id
_entity_poly.type
_entity_poly.pdbx_seq_one_letter_code
_entity_poly.pdbx_strand_id
1 'polypeptide(L)'
;MIQRGVPSALRGLIWQLLAKSKDPQLESTFAELLKSTSTHEKQITRDMTRTFPNHEYFTAEGGVGQEALFNVAKAYSLYDPEVGYCQGISFIVGPLLLNMPEEEAFCMLVRMMQTYEMRGHYTPDMEKLQLRLYQFEQLMEETVPMVFKHLRNQGIRSTMYASQWFMTVFAYKFPLELVFRVYDILFVEGADALLRFAIALLKMNHDRILSLDFEVLIEFLKHGLFEPYMNDAGLFIRDAYEVKVTPKKLQQYAQKYQALLQKQQAELAAEENLRESNRLLSTQVRTLEGSLHQLNKEHVDLAKELITRKMEMAQLSDRNDVLEQKVSDLTKIVDSQGKEVEEQYKGEIEDVLRKNMEIQKKNEQLEDQLAYMESLLVETKMKYAESEIERDSLSRKLSDMRKALVAM
;
A
#
# COMPACT_ATOMS: atom_id res chain seq x y z
N MET A 1 31.98 -47.40 32.09
CA MET A 1 33.21 -47.55 31.28
C MET A 1 33.52 -46.29 30.49
N ILE A 2 32.58 -45.73 29.72
CA ILE A 2 32.82 -44.58 28.82
C ILE A 2 33.20 -43.27 29.57
N GLN A 3 32.69 -43.06 30.78
CA GLN A 3 33.10 -41.93 31.64
C GLN A 3 34.59 -41.97 32.04
N ARG A 4 35.20 -43.16 32.16
CA ARG A 4 36.64 -43.31 32.41
C ARG A 4 37.48 -43.18 31.15
N GLY A 5 36.82 -43.24 29.99
CA GLY A 5 37.37 -43.00 28.68
C GLY A 5 37.45 -44.22 27.80
N VAL A 6 37.19 -44.00 26.52
CA VAL A 6 37.37 -45.02 25.49
C VAL A 6 38.86 -45.05 25.12
N PRO A 7 39.53 -46.21 25.22
CA PRO A 7 40.91 -46.34 24.77
C PRO A 7 41.06 -45.91 23.31
N SER A 8 42.08 -45.12 22.98
CA SER A 8 42.27 -44.55 21.64
C SER A 8 42.19 -45.59 20.53
N ALA A 9 42.86 -46.74 20.71
CA ALA A 9 42.87 -47.84 19.75
C ALA A 9 41.49 -48.48 19.47
N LEU A 10 40.50 -48.26 20.34
CA LEU A 10 39.17 -48.84 20.21
C LEU A 10 38.09 -47.79 19.85
N ARG A 11 38.44 -46.49 19.80
CA ARG A 11 37.47 -45.41 19.58
C ARG A 11 36.72 -45.57 18.26
N GLY A 12 37.41 -45.80 17.16
CA GLY A 12 36.79 -45.98 15.85
C GLY A 12 35.70 -47.06 15.86
N LEU A 13 36.07 -48.26 16.32
CA LEU A 13 35.14 -49.39 16.42
C LEU A 13 33.96 -49.09 17.37
N ILE A 14 34.21 -48.51 18.54
CA ILE A 14 33.17 -48.25 19.53
C ILE A 14 32.20 -47.18 19.02
N TRP A 15 32.69 -46.10 18.41
CA TRP A 15 31.82 -45.06 17.83
C TRP A 15 30.93 -45.63 16.74
N GLN A 16 31.47 -46.49 15.88
CA GLN A 16 30.67 -47.17 14.84
C GLN A 16 29.61 -48.09 15.41
N LEU A 17 29.93 -48.85 16.46
CA LEU A 17 28.97 -49.74 17.12
C LEU A 17 27.85 -48.94 17.79
N LEU A 18 28.17 -47.84 18.46
CA LEU A 18 27.20 -46.96 19.12
C LEU A 18 26.29 -46.28 18.09
N ALA A 19 26.87 -45.72 17.02
CA ALA A 19 26.13 -45.07 15.95
C ALA A 19 25.46 -46.02 14.96
N LYS A 20 25.76 -47.32 15.02
CA LYS A 20 25.37 -48.34 14.02
C LYS A 20 25.66 -47.85 12.60
N SER A 21 26.88 -47.34 12.40
CA SER A 21 27.23 -46.62 11.17
C SER A 21 27.72 -47.51 10.05
N LYS A 22 28.21 -48.72 10.34
CA LYS A 22 28.68 -49.65 9.31
C LYS A 22 27.54 -50.00 8.35
N ASP A 23 27.65 -49.53 7.12
CA ASP A 23 26.57 -49.53 6.14
C ASP A 23 27.15 -49.68 4.72
N PRO A 24 27.15 -50.90 4.15
CA PRO A 24 27.73 -51.15 2.83
C PRO A 24 27.09 -50.32 1.71
N GLN A 25 25.83 -49.91 1.85
CA GLN A 25 25.15 -49.09 0.86
C GLN A 25 25.69 -47.66 0.89
N LEU A 26 25.95 -47.10 2.07
CA LEU A 26 26.59 -45.79 2.21
C LEU A 26 28.04 -45.81 1.74
N GLU A 27 28.78 -46.88 2.01
CA GLU A 27 30.15 -47.06 1.49
C GLU A 27 30.16 -47.07 -0.06
N SER A 28 29.22 -47.79 -0.70
CA SER A 28 29.07 -47.77 -2.16
C SER A 28 28.69 -46.38 -2.68
N THR A 29 27.79 -45.70 -1.96
CA THR A 29 27.35 -44.34 -2.31
C THR A 29 28.52 -43.36 -2.21
N PHE A 30 29.36 -43.46 -1.18
CA PHE A 30 30.57 -42.66 -1.04
C PHE A 30 31.48 -42.81 -2.26
N ALA A 31 31.77 -44.06 -2.67
CA ALA A 31 32.59 -44.36 -3.83
C ALA A 31 32.03 -43.80 -5.15
N GLU A 32 30.70 -43.73 -5.30
CA GLU A 32 30.03 -43.09 -6.44
C GLU A 32 30.13 -41.56 -6.39
N LEU A 33 29.90 -40.96 -5.21
CA LEU A 33 29.93 -39.51 -5.03
C LEU A 33 31.32 -38.91 -5.26
N LEU A 34 32.39 -39.64 -4.94
CA LEU A 34 33.76 -39.18 -5.22
C LEU A 34 34.03 -38.94 -6.71
N LYS A 35 33.34 -39.66 -7.59
CA LYS A 35 33.45 -39.52 -9.06
C LYS A 35 32.75 -38.26 -9.59
N SER A 36 31.89 -37.64 -8.79
CA SER A 36 31.14 -36.44 -9.16
C SER A 36 31.88 -35.18 -8.72
N THR A 37 31.52 -34.02 -9.28
CA THR A 37 32.09 -32.71 -8.88
C THR A 37 31.11 -31.96 -7.98
N SER A 38 31.62 -31.36 -6.90
CA SER A 38 30.80 -30.50 -6.02
C SER A 38 30.98 -29.02 -6.34
N THR A 39 29.90 -28.25 -6.26
CA THR A 39 29.96 -26.78 -6.34
C THR A 39 30.69 -26.16 -5.15
N HIS A 40 30.87 -26.91 -4.06
CA HIS A 40 31.47 -26.45 -2.81
C HIS A 40 32.98 -26.71 -2.70
N GLU A 41 33.62 -27.34 -3.69
CA GLU A 41 35.05 -27.74 -3.59
C GLU A 41 35.98 -26.58 -3.18
N LYS A 42 35.78 -25.38 -3.73
CA LYS A 42 36.56 -24.18 -3.36
C LYS A 42 36.41 -23.82 -1.87
N GLN A 43 35.20 -23.93 -1.33
CA GLN A 43 34.92 -23.63 0.06
C GLN A 43 35.52 -24.69 0.98
N ILE A 44 35.43 -25.96 0.58
CA ILE A 44 36.02 -27.10 1.29
C ILE A 44 37.54 -26.92 1.38
N THR A 45 38.22 -26.69 0.25
CA THR A 45 39.68 -26.50 0.23
C THR A 45 40.13 -25.36 1.15
N ARG A 46 39.40 -24.23 1.16
CA ARG A 46 39.71 -23.11 2.06
C ARG A 46 39.55 -23.45 3.54
N ASP A 47 38.58 -24.29 3.89
CA ASP A 47 38.37 -24.73 5.27
C ASP A 47 39.39 -25.77 5.72
N MET A 48 39.87 -26.61 4.81
CA MET A 48 40.89 -27.61 5.11
C MET A 48 42.22 -26.99 5.55
N THR A 49 42.68 -25.91 4.92
CA THR A 49 43.96 -25.26 5.27
C THR A 49 44.02 -24.75 6.71
N ARG A 50 42.85 -24.55 7.33
CA ARG A 50 42.70 -24.11 8.73
C ARG A 50 42.19 -25.21 9.67
N THR A 51 41.93 -26.42 9.17
CA THR A 51 41.44 -27.56 9.96
C THR A 51 42.61 -28.38 10.49
N PHE A 52 42.89 -28.30 11.79
CA PHE A 52 44.03 -28.95 12.46
C PHE A 52 45.39 -28.76 11.75
N PRO A 53 45.78 -27.52 11.41
CA PRO A 53 46.96 -27.26 10.55
C PRO A 53 48.28 -27.76 11.14
N ASN A 54 48.35 -27.88 12.47
CA ASN A 54 49.55 -28.31 13.19
C ASN A 54 49.56 -29.81 13.53
N HIS A 55 48.53 -30.57 13.13
CA HIS A 55 48.46 -32.00 13.40
C HIS A 55 49.12 -32.79 12.28
N GLU A 56 50.07 -33.66 12.60
CA GLU A 56 50.91 -34.41 11.66
C GLU A 56 50.15 -35.00 10.47
N TYR A 57 49.00 -35.63 10.73
CA TYR A 57 48.14 -36.23 9.69
C TYR A 57 47.53 -35.23 8.69
N PHE A 58 47.30 -33.96 9.09
CA PHE A 58 46.66 -32.92 8.29
C PHE A 58 47.60 -31.79 7.85
N THR A 59 48.83 -31.73 8.36
CA THR A 59 49.79 -30.65 8.09
C THR A 59 50.34 -30.67 6.66
N ALA A 60 50.48 -31.84 6.04
CA ALA A 60 50.99 -31.94 4.67
C ALA A 60 49.93 -31.45 3.66
N GLU A 61 50.23 -30.35 2.97
CA GLU A 61 49.38 -29.84 1.88
C GLU A 61 49.30 -30.87 0.76
N GLY A 62 48.07 -31.27 0.40
CA GLY A 62 47.84 -32.37 -0.54
C GLY A 62 48.27 -33.75 -0.02
N GLY A 63 48.54 -33.89 1.28
CA GLY A 63 48.80 -35.19 1.90
C GLY A 63 47.53 -36.02 2.08
N VAL A 64 47.72 -37.31 2.36
CA VAL A 64 46.63 -38.31 2.47
C VAL A 64 45.52 -37.87 3.44
N GLY A 65 45.86 -37.25 4.58
CA GLY A 65 44.85 -36.80 5.54
C GLY A 65 44.04 -35.60 5.06
N GLN A 66 44.65 -34.67 4.31
CA GLN A 66 43.90 -33.59 3.66
C GLN A 66 43.02 -34.13 2.54
N GLU A 67 43.53 -35.04 1.71
CA GLU A 67 42.74 -35.68 0.64
C GLU A 67 41.52 -36.41 1.22
N ALA A 68 41.71 -37.21 2.27
CA ALA A 68 40.61 -37.89 2.96
C ALA A 68 39.58 -36.91 3.53
N LEU A 69 40.04 -35.81 4.14
CA LEU A 69 39.18 -34.75 4.67
C LEU A 69 38.37 -34.07 3.55
N PHE A 70 39.01 -33.81 2.40
CA PHE A 70 38.35 -33.27 1.22
C PHE A 70 37.29 -34.22 0.70
N ASN A 71 37.64 -35.49 0.52
CA ASN A 71 36.78 -36.54 -0.01
C ASN A 71 35.50 -36.70 0.82
N VAL A 72 35.63 -36.82 2.14
CA VAL A 72 34.47 -36.96 3.03
C VAL A 72 33.59 -35.71 3.02
N ALA A 73 34.18 -34.51 3.12
CA ALA A 73 33.42 -33.26 3.09
C ALA A 73 32.71 -33.04 1.74
N LYS A 74 33.41 -33.33 0.64
CA LYS A 74 32.87 -33.25 -0.72
C LYS A 74 31.73 -34.24 -0.92
N ALA A 75 31.93 -35.51 -0.58
CA ALA A 75 30.89 -36.52 -0.70
C ALA A 75 29.66 -36.16 0.11
N TYR A 76 29.83 -35.69 1.36
CA TYR A 76 28.68 -35.24 2.16
C TYR A 76 27.93 -34.06 1.52
N SER A 77 28.66 -33.09 0.96
CA SER A 77 28.04 -31.94 0.27
C SER A 77 27.16 -32.33 -0.92
N LEU A 78 27.46 -33.47 -1.56
CA LEU A 78 26.68 -34.03 -2.66
C LEU A 78 25.56 -34.95 -2.17
N TYR A 79 25.81 -35.67 -1.08
CA TYR A 79 24.85 -36.58 -0.46
C TYR A 79 23.64 -35.83 0.11
N ASP A 80 23.86 -34.65 0.69
CA ASP A 80 22.83 -33.81 1.30
C ASP A 80 22.85 -32.39 0.70
N PRO A 81 22.24 -32.16 -0.47
CA PRO A 81 22.33 -30.88 -1.20
C PRO A 81 21.71 -29.68 -0.49
N GLU A 82 20.75 -29.90 0.43
CA GLU A 82 20.12 -28.81 1.18
C GLU A 82 21.08 -28.23 2.23
N VAL A 83 21.89 -29.09 2.86
CA VAL A 83 23.02 -28.63 3.71
C VAL A 83 24.19 -28.21 2.85
N GLY A 84 24.48 -28.98 1.79
CA GLY A 84 25.68 -28.84 0.99
C GLY A 84 26.94 -28.91 1.86
N TYR A 85 27.81 -27.92 1.71
CA TYR A 85 28.93 -27.72 2.62
C TYR A 85 28.77 -26.45 3.45
N CYS A 86 28.51 -26.63 4.74
CA CYS A 86 28.52 -25.55 5.72
C CYS A 86 29.88 -25.48 6.44
N GLN A 87 30.32 -24.26 6.72
CA GLN A 87 31.56 -23.98 7.41
C GLN A 87 31.61 -24.67 8.78
N GLY A 88 32.65 -25.45 9.04
CA GLY A 88 32.79 -26.23 10.28
C GLY A 88 32.63 -27.73 10.11
N ILE A 89 32.05 -28.20 8.99
CA ILE A 89 31.93 -29.65 8.72
C ILE A 89 33.31 -30.33 8.68
N SER A 90 34.35 -29.67 8.16
CA SER A 90 35.71 -30.24 8.17
C SER A 90 36.22 -30.50 9.60
N PHE A 91 35.89 -29.65 10.57
CA PHE A 91 36.31 -29.81 11.95
C PHE A 91 35.62 -30.98 12.65
N ILE A 92 34.41 -31.34 12.22
CA ILE A 92 33.75 -32.55 12.77
C ILE A 92 34.26 -33.84 12.12
N VAL A 93 34.70 -33.77 10.86
CA VAL A 93 35.26 -34.90 10.11
C VAL A 93 36.68 -35.25 10.57
N GLY A 94 37.51 -34.25 10.88
CA GLY A 94 38.90 -34.49 11.31
C GLY A 94 39.03 -35.50 12.45
N PRO A 95 38.31 -35.35 13.58
CA PRO A 95 38.33 -36.33 14.66
C PRO A 95 37.88 -37.74 14.25
N LEU A 96 36.98 -37.87 13.26
CA LEU A 96 36.57 -39.17 12.74
C LEU A 96 37.72 -39.81 11.97
N LEU A 97 38.35 -39.09 11.04
CA LEU A 97 39.47 -39.58 10.22
C LEU A 97 40.71 -39.96 11.03
N LEU A 98 40.89 -39.35 12.21
CA LEU A 98 41.96 -39.75 13.13
C LEU A 98 41.71 -41.09 13.82
N ASN A 99 40.49 -41.63 13.74
CA ASN A 99 40.09 -42.86 14.43
C ASN A 99 39.54 -43.94 13.48
N MET A 100 39.32 -43.64 12.19
CA MET A 100 38.82 -44.59 11.19
C MET A 100 39.15 -44.14 9.74
N PRO A 101 39.11 -45.07 8.75
CA PRO A 101 39.21 -44.76 7.31
C PRO A 101 38.13 -43.80 6.79
N GLU A 102 38.33 -43.25 5.58
CA GLU A 102 37.47 -42.20 5.02
C GLU A 102 36.05 -42.68 4.69
N GLU A 103 35.88 -43.91 4.21
CA GLU A 103 34.56 -44.50 3.90
C GLU A 103 33.73 -44.66 5.18
N GLU A 104 34.40 -45.11 6.24
CA GLU A 104 33.84 -45.29 7.57
C GLU A 104 33.51 -43.94 8.22
N ALA A 105 34.38 -42.94 8.06
CA ALA A 105 34.17 -41.58 8.54
C ALA A 105 32.99 -40.89 7.83
N PHE A 106 32.81 -41.13 6.52
CA PHE A 106 31.64 -40.68 5.78
C PHE A 106 30.35 -41.29 6.35
N CYS A 107 30.32 -42.60 6.58
CA CYS A 107 29.16 -43.27 7.18
C CYS A 107 28.85 -42.71 8.58
N MET A 108 29.88 -42.48 9.40
CA MET A 108 29.73 -41.84 10.71
C MET A 108 29.19 -40.42 10.61
N LEU A 109 29.67 -39.62 9.65
CA LEU A 109 29.19 -38.26 9.42
C LEU A 109 27.70 -38.26 9.03
N VAL A 110 27.28 -39.15 8.13
CA VAL A 110 25.87 -39.31 7.76
C VAL A 110 25.01 -39.66 8.97
N ARG A 111 25.47 -40.60 9.81
CA ARG A 111 24.76 -40.94 11.07
C ARG A 111 24.73 -39.77 12.05
N MET A 112 25.82 -39.03 12.22
CA MET A 112 25.84 -37.81 13.07
C MET A 112 24.78 -36.81 12.60
N MET A 113 24.69 -36.57 11.30
CA MET A 113 23.77 -35.60 10.74
C MET A 113 22.31 -36.04 10.88
N GLN A 114 22.01 -37.30 10.54
CA GLN A 114 20.64 -37.82 10.53
C GLN A 114 20.18 -38.33 11.90
N THR A 115 20.90 -39.29 12.47
CA THR A 115 20.48 -40.00 13.69
C THR A 115 20.71 -39.18 14.96
N TYR A 116 21.81 -38.41 15.01
CA TYR A 116 22.11 -37.53 16.13
C TYR A 116 21.57 -36.10 15.94
N GLU A 117 20.76 -35.89 14.90
CA GLU A 117 20.10 -34.64 14.54
C GLU A 117 21.06 -33.43 14.42
N MET A 118 22.33 -33.66 14.08
CA MET A 118 23.29 -32.56 13.89
C MET A 118 23.00 -31.76 12.61
N ARG A 119 22.30 -32.35 11.63
CA ARG A 119 21.99 -31.72 10.33
C ARG A 119 21.40 -30.31 10.46
N GLY A 120 20.42 -30.12 11.33
CA GLY A 120 19.73 -28.81 11.49
C GLY A 120 20.58 -27.70 12.10
N HIS A 121 21.85 -27.97 12.44
CA HIS A 121 22.80 -26.91 12.75
C HIS A 121 23.39 -26.27 11.49
N TYR A 122 23.38 -27.01 10.38
CA TYR A 122 24.07 -26.66 9.13
C TYR A 122 23.12 -26.34 7.97
N THR A 123 21.81 -26.57 8.13
CA THR A 123 20.78 -26.12 7.21
C THR A 123 20.80 -24.59 7.06
N PRO A 124 20.27 -24.02 5.96
CA PRO A 124 20.31 -22.58 5.72
C PRO A 124 19.71 -21.73 6.86
N ASP A 125 18.62 -22.20 7.46
CA ASP A 125 17.94 -21.52 8.57
C ASP A 125 18.60 -21.80 9.94
N MET A 126 19.51 -22.78 10.02
CA MET A 126 20.21 -23.20 11.22
C MET A 126 19.27 -23.45 12.41
N GLU A 127 18.08 -23.99 12.17
CA GLU A 127 16.97 -24.00 13.11
C GLU A 127 17.29 -24.76 14.40
N LYS A 128 18.01 -25.88 14.32
CA LYS A 128 18.45 -26.63 15.51
C LYS A 128 19.58 -25.90 16.23
N LEU A 129 20.51 -25.24 15.52
CA LEU A 129 21.57 -24.46 16.17
C LEU A 129 20.97 -23.29 16.98
N GLN A 130 20.03 -22.54 16.41
CA GLN A 130 19.36 -21.45 17.12
C GLN A 130 18.62 -21.97 18.36
N LEU A 131 17.94 -23.12 18.24
CA LEU A 131 17.32 -23.80 19.38
C LEU A 131 18.37 -24.21 20.44
N ARG A 132 19.53 -24.74 20.04
CA ARG A 132 20.61 -25.09 20.99
C ARG A 132 21.15 -23.87 21.72
N LEU A 133 21.37 -22.77 21.01
CA LEU A 133 21.83 -21.52 21.61
C LEU A 133 20.80 -20.99 22.62
N TYR A 134 19.51 -21.03 22.29
CA TYR A 134 18.45 -20.69 23.23
C TYR A 134 18.44 -21.61 24.46
N GLN A 135 18.48 -22.93 24.26
CA GLN A 135 18.55 -23.91 25.36
C GLN A 135 19.78 -23.69 26.24
N PHE A 136 20.93 -23.40 25.63
CA PHE A 136 22.17 -23.07 26.32
C PHE A 136 22.01 -21.80 27.15
N GLU A 137 21.42 -20.73 26.62
CA GLU A 137 21.16 -19.51 27.39
C GLU A 137 20.23 -19.75 28.58
N GLN A 138 19.17 -20.54 28.41
CA GLN A 138 18.27 -20.89 29.51
C GLN A 138 18.97 -21.74 30.58
N LEU A 139 19.80 -22.71 30.16
CA LEU A 139 20.61 -23.49 31.10
C LEU A 139 21.64 -22.62 31.83
N MET A 140 22.28 -21.69 31.12
CA MET A 140 23.25 -20.75 31.68
C MET A 140 22.60 -19.84 32.73
N GLU A 141 21.42 -19.30 32.42
CA GLU A 141 20.63 -18.49 33.36
C GLU A 141 20.28 -19.28 34.64
N GLU A 142 19.91 -20.56 34.53
CA GLU A 142 19.60 -21.39 35.69
C GLU A 142 20.83 -21.83 36.49
N THR A 143 21.95 -22.13 35.82
CA THR A 143 23.10 -22.82 36.44
C THR A 143 24.24 -21.89 36.84
N VAL A 144 24.46 -20.80 36.10
CA VAL A 144 25.49 -19.79 36.34
C VAL A 144 24.91 -18.37 36.16
N PRO A 145 23.89 -17.99 36.95
CA PRO A 145 23.12 -16.75 36.75
C PRO A 145 23.98 -15.48 36.78
N MET A 146 25.06 -15.46 37.56
CA MET A 146 25.97 -14.31 37.63
C MET A 146 26.72 -14.12 36.30
N VAL A 147 27.21 -15.21 35.70
CA VAL A 147 27.84 -15.19 34.37
C VAL A 147 26.82 -14.77 33.31
N PHE A 148 25.60 -15.32 33.34
CA PHE A 148 24.53 -14.94 32.43
C PHE A 148 24.26 -13.43 32.46
N LYS A 149 24.08 -12.88 33.66
CA LYS A 149 23.82 -11.45 33.86
C LYS A 149 25.01 -10.59 33.42
N HIS A 150 26.24 -11.01 33.73
CA HIS A 150 27.44 -10.31 33.31
C HIS A 150 27.55 -10.22 31.78
N LEU A 151 27.36 -11.34 31.08
CA LEU A 151 27.38 -11.38 29.61
C LEU A 151 26.29 -10.48 29.01
N ARG A 152 25.08 -10.51 29.57
CA ARG A 152 23.96 -9.63 29.15
C ARG A 152 24.29 -8.16 29.36
N ASN A 153 24.86 -7.79 30.51
CA ASN A 153 25.27 -6.42 30.82
C ASN A 153 26.39 -5.92 29.91
N GLN A 154 27.32 -6.80 29.55
CA GLN A 154 28.38 -6.51 28.58
C GLN A 154 27.87 -6.51 27.12
N GLY A 155 26.60 -6.82 26.86
CA GLY A 155 26.04 -6.90 25.51
C GLY A 155 26.53 -8.09 24.69
N ILE A 156 27.08 -9.12 25.33
CA ILE A 156 27.61 -10.32 24.67
C ILE A 156 26.47 -11.33 24.47
N ARG A 157 26.21 -11.69 23.20
CA ARG A 157 25.23 -12.72 22.83
C ARG A 157 25.92 -14.08 22.68
N SER A 158 25.22 -15.16 23.02
CA SER A 158 25.75 -16.53 22.86
C SER A 158 26.19 -16.83 21.41
N THR A 159 25.48 -16.28 20.42
CA THR A 159 25.81 -16.40 18.99
C THR A 159 27.22 -15.91 18.62
N MET A 160 27.83 -15.03 19.43
CA MET A 160 29.16 -14.46 19.18
C MET A 160 30.31 -15.43 19.51
N TYR A 161 30.07 -16.45 20.33
CA TYR A 161 31.11 -17.36 20.81
C TYR A 161 30.70 -18.84 20.79
N ALA A 162 29.44 -19.17 21.12
CA ALA A 162 29.00 -20.55 21.30
C ALA A 162 28.57 -21.24 20.00
N SER A 163 28.20 -20.49 18.96
CA SER A 163 27.81 -21.07 17.66
C SER A 163 28.85 -22.06 17.15
N GLN A 164 30.13 -21.68 17.24
CA GLN A 164 31.24 -22.51 16.80
C GLN A 164 31.41 -23.77 17.64
N TRP A 165 31.13 -23.73 18.95
CA TRP A 165 31.23 -24.90 19.81
C TRP A 165 30.29 -26.00 19.35
N PHE A 166 29.03 -25.66 19.09
CA PHE A 166 28.04 -26.63 18.62
C PHE A 166 28.29 -27.06 17.17
N MET A 167 28.63 -26.10 16.30
CA MET A 167 28.92 -26.37 14.87
C MET A 167 30.18 -27.19 14.62
N THR A 168 31.11 -27.24 15.56
CA THR A 168 32.37 -27.99 15.40
C THR A 168 32.54 -29.08 16.44
N VAL A 169 31.52 -29.31 17.28
CA VAL A 169 31.60 -30.25 18.42
C VAL A 169 32.89 -29.96 19.24
N PHE A 170 33.12 -28.68 19.51
CA PHE A 170 34.29 -28.09 20.17
C PHE A 170 35.64 -28.26 19.44
N ALA A 171 35.69 -28.92 18.29
CA ALA A 171 36.91 -29.33 17.61
C ALA A 171 37.70 -28.19 16.93
N TYR A 172 37.18 -26.96 16.91
CA TYR A 172 37.88 -25.82 16.30
C TYR A 172 39.14 -25.38 17.04
N LYS A 173 39.08 -25.23 18.37
CA LYS A 173 40.19 -24.69 19.19
C LYS A 173 40.58 -25.60 20.35
N PHE A 174 39.73 -26.55 20.72
CA PHE A 174 39.99 -27.41 21.85
C PHE A 174 41.03 -28.47 21.46
N PRO A 175 41.90 -28.89 22.39
CA PRO A 175 42.79 -30.02 22.18
C PRO A 175 42.02 -31.29 21.81
N LEU A 176 42.58 -32.07 20.89
CA LEU A 176 41.93 -33.29 20.38
C LEU A 176 41.59 -34.29 21.47
N GLU A 177 42.40 -34.42 22.52
CA GLU A 177 42.08 -35.31 23.63
C GLU A 177 40.75 -34.94 24.30
N LEU A 178 40.47 -33.64 24.51
CA LEU A 178 39.17 -33.19 25.04
C LEU A 178 38.04 -33.43 24.03
N VAL A 179 38.29 -33.15 22.75
CA VAL A 179 37.33 -33.35 21.66
C VAL A 179 36.91 -34.83 21.57
N PHE A 180 37.86 -35.77 21.67
CA PHE A 180 37.57 -37.19 21.67
C PHE A 180 36.69 -37.60 22.86
N ARG A 181 36.89 -37.00 24.05
CA ARG A 181 35.97 -37.23 25.17
C ARG A 181 34.56 -36.72 24.90
N VAL A 182 34.42 -35.57 24.23
CA VAL A 182 33.11 -35.05 23.83
C VAL A 182 32.44 -35.99 22.83
N TYR A 183 33.18 -36.51 21.84
CA TYR A 183 32.68 -37.48 20.87
C TYR A 183 32.23 -38.79 21.52
N ASP A 184 33.02 -39.31 22.47
CA ASP A 184 32.67 -40.49 23.25
C ASP A 184 31.29 -40.35 23.93
N ILE A 185 30.97 -39.15 24.43
CA ILE A 185 29.67 -38.89 25.07
C ILE A 185 28.58 -38.57 24.04
N LEU A 186 28.91 -37.85 22.97
CA LEU A 186 27.99 -37.54 21.88
C LEU A 186 27.36 -38.82 21.31
N PHE A 187 28.17 -39.84 21.02
CA PHE A 187 27.69 -41.10 20.46
C PHE A 187 26.96 -42.00 21.46
N VAL A 188 27.01 -41.69 22.76
CA VAL A 188 26.28 -42.44 23.78
C VAL A 188 24.96 -41.75 24.14
N GLU A 189 24.99 -40.43 24.34
CA GLU A 189 23.89 -39.67 24.92
C GLU A 189 23.18 -38.74 23.94
N GLY A 190 23.76 -38.50 22.76
CA GLY A 190 23.18 -37.60 21.76
C GLY A 190 23.76 -36.19 21.78
N ALA A 191 23.37 -35.39 20.77
CA ALA A 191 23.81 -33.99 20.60
C ALA A 191 23.42 -33.07 21.77
N ASP A 192 22.37 -33.42 22.52
CA ASP A 192 21.96 -32.72 23.74
C ASP A 192 23.09 -32.65 24.78
N ALA A 193 23.99 -33.64 24.81
CA ALA A 193 25.10 -33.69 25.75
C ALA A 193 26.08 -32.52 25.57
N LEU A 194 26.16 -31.92 24.37
CA LEU A 194 27.03 -30.77 24.09
C LEU A 194 26.70 -29.57 24.98
N LEU A 195 25.43 -29.41 25.37
CA LEU A 195 24.99 -28.37 26.29
C LEU A 195 25.64 -28.50 27.67
N ARG A 196 25.86 -29.73 28.15
CA ARG A 196 26.50 -29.98 29.45
C ARG A 196 27.96 -29.53 29.45
N PHE A 197 28.68 -29.84 28.38
CA PHE A 197 30.07 -29.40 28.20
C PHE A 197 30.16 -27.88 28.12
N ALA A 198 29.27 -27.23 27.37
CA ALA A 198 29.24 -25.77 27.27
C ALA A 198 29.02 -25.10 28.64
N ILE A 199 28.10 -25.62 29.46
CA ILE A 199 27.85 -25.09 30.81
C ILE A 199 29.00 -25.40 31.77
N ALA A 200 29.60 -26.59 31.69
CA ALA A 200 30.76 -26.94 32.52
C ALA A 200 31.97 -26.03 32.26
N LEU A 201 32.19 -25.63 31.00
CA LEU A 201 33.21 -24.63 30.64
C LEU A 201 32.96 -23.29 31.33
N LEU A 202 31.71 -22.80 31.33
CA LEU A 202 31.35 -21.55 32.01
C LEU A 202 31.47 -21.65 33.53
N LYS A 203 31.03 -22.78 34.12
CA LYS A 203 31.12 -23.03 35.57
C LYS A 203 32.58 -23.02 36.05
N MET A 204 33.45 -23.72 35.35
CA MET A 204 34.88 -23.81 35.71
C MET A 204 35.58 -22.45 35.63
N ASN A 205 35.18 -21.61 34.68
CA ASN A 205 35.79 -20.30 34.45
C ASN A 205 34.99 -19.14 35.06
N HIS A 206 34.08 -19.42 36.01
CA HIS A 206 33.12 -18.45 36.55
C HIS A 206 33.79 -17.13 36.98
N ASP A 207 34.74 -17.19 37.90
CA ASP A 207 35.36 -15.99 38.48
C ASP A 207 36.20 -15.24 37.45
N ARG A 208 36.85 -15.97 36.54
CA ARG A 208 37.61 -15.39 35.44
C ARG A 208 36.68 -14.61 34.52
N ILE A 209 35.54 -15.17 34.13
CA ILE A 209 34.56 -14.50 33.26
C ILE A 209 34.06 -13.20 33.90
N LEU A 210 33.72 -13.23 35.19
CA LEU A 210 33.22 -12.05 35.90
C LEU A 210 34.25 -10.92 36.04
N SER A 211 35.54 -11.25 35.94
CA SER A 211 36.64 -10.26 36.03
C SER A 211 36.97 -9.56 34.71
N LEU A 212 36.39 -9.99 33.58
CA LEU A 212 36.74 -9.50 32.25
C LEU A 212 35.67 -8.58 31.67
N ASP A 213 36.11 -7.57 30.94
CA ASP A 213 35.28 -6.66 30.15
C ASP A 213 35.09 -7.13 28.70
N PHE A 214 34.16 -6.53 27.97
CA PHE A 214 33.69 -6.95 26.63
C PHE A 214 34.73 -7.57 25.69
N GLU A 215 35.78 -6.82 25.30
CA GLU A 215 36.74 -7.27 24.27
C GLU A 215 37.53 -8.51 24.73
N VAL A 216 38.14 -8.43 25.92
CA VAL A 216 38.95 -9.52 26.47
C VAL A 216 38.08 -10.71 26.83
N LEU A 217 36.84 -10.47 27.26
CA LEU A 217 35.88 -11.52 27.58
C LEU A 217 35.47 -12.31 26.34
N ILE A 218 35.17 -11.66 25.21
CA ILE A 218 34.87 -12.37 23.96
C ILE A 218 36.05 -13.24 23.52
N GLU A 219 37.27 -12.70 23.60
CA GLU A 219 38.47 -13.43 23.23
C GLU A 219 38.69 -14.65 24.14
N PHE A 220 38.52 -14.46 25.45
CA PHE A 220 38.61 -15.54 26.43
C PHE A 220 37.55 -16.62 26.23
N LEU A 221 36.30 -16.25 25.94
CA LEU A 221 35.23 -17.22 25.65
C LEU A 221 35.57 -18.07 24.41
N LYS A 222 36.22 -17.50 23.40
CA LYS A 222 36.58 -18.22 22.17
C LYS A 222 37.79 -19.13 22.34
N HIS A 223 38.78 -18.73 23.14
CA HIS A 223 40.10 -19.36 23.11
C HIS A 223 40.63 -19.86 24.45
N GLY A 224 40.10 -19.41 25.59
CA GLY A 224 40.67 -19.69 26.91
C GLY A 224 39.88 -20.70 27.76
N LEU A 225 38.61 -20.97 27.45
CA LEU A 225 37.74 -21.76 28.34
C LEU A 225 38.23 -23.19 28.62
N PHE A 226 39.00 -23.78 27.71
CA PHE A 226 39.50 -25.15 27.86
C PHE A 226 40.77 -25.25 28.70
N GLU A 227 41.46 -24.13 28.98
CA GLU A 227 42.77 -24.12 29.67
C GLU A 227 42.77 -24.90 31.00
N PRO A 228 41.75 -24.81 31.88
CA PRO A 228 41.71 -25.59 33.12
C PRO A 228 41.67 -27.11 32.91
N TYR A 229 41.22 -27.57 31.73
CA TYR A 229 41.02 -28.98 31.42
C TYR A 229 42.18 -29.60 30.64
N MET A 230 43.19 -28.82 30.24
CA MET A 230 44.30 -29.27 29.38
C MET A 230 45.03 -30.52 29.92
N ASN A 231 45.16 -30.63 31.24
CA ASN A 231 45.91 -31.70 31.89
C ASN A 231 45.03 -32.85 32.41
N ASP A 232 43.71 -32.67 32.46
CA ASP A 232 42.78 -33.68 32.97
C ASP A 232 41.47 -33.68 32.15
N ALA A 233 41.48 -34.48 31.09
CA ALA A 233 40.28 -34.72 30.28
C ALA A 233 39.17 -35.45 31.06
N GLY A 234 39.51 -36.14 32.15
CA GLY A 234 38.56 -36.81 33.03
C GLY A 234 37.79 -35.83 33.92
N LEU A 235 38.45 -34.77 34.39
CA LEU A 235 37.81 -33.63 35.07
C LEU A 235 36.74 -33.00 34.17
N PHE A 236 37.04 -32.78 32.88
CA PHE A 236 36.07 -32.19 31.95
C PHE A 236 34.78 -32.99 31.83
N ILE A 237 34.90 -34.32 31.77
CA ILE A 237 33.76 -35.22 31.73
C ILE A 237 32.99 -35.19 33.05
N ARG A 238 33.70 -35.28 34.19
CA ARG A 238 33.09 -35.25 35.51
C ARG A 238 32.25 -33.99 35.71
N ASP A 239 32.81 -32.83 35.39
CA ASP A 239 32.15 -31.54 35.57
C ASP A 239 30.94 -31.39 34.62
N ALA A 240 31.04 -31.92 33.39
CA ALA A 240 29.90 -32.00 32.48
C ALA A 240 28.76 -32.87 33.04
N TYR A 241 29.06 -33.98 33.70
CA TYR A 241 28.03 -34.83 34.34
C TYR A 241 27.39 -34.20 35.58
N GLU A 242 28.06 -33.25 36.24
CA GLU A 242 27.42 -32.47 37.32
C GLU A 242 26.35 -31.50 36.80
N VAL A 243 26.40 -31.14 35.51
CA VAL A 243 25.38 -30.29 34.88
C VAL A 243 24.13 -31.11 34.58
N LYS A 244 23.07 -30.86 35.35
CA LYS A 244 21.78 -31.56 35.23
C LYS A 244 20.99 -31.08 34.02
N VAL A 245 21.26 -31.65 32.84
CA VAL A 245 20.46 -31.45 31.63
C VAL A 245 19.57 -32.67 31.39
N THR A 246 18.27 -32.52 31.69
CA THR A 246 17.26 -33.56 31.48
C THR A 246 16.49 -33.33 30.18
N PRO A 247 16.07 -34.39 29.44
CA PRO A 247 15.27 -34.25 28.23
C PRO A 247 13.99 -33.43 28.42
N LYS A 248 13.31 -33.60 29.57
CA LYS A 248 12.09 -32.85 29.92
C LYS A 248 12.34 -31.33 29.94
N LYS A 249 13.45 -30.88 30.53
CA LYS A 249 13.82 -29.45 30.54
C LYS A 249 14.10 -28.94 29.13
N LEU A 250 14.86 -29.69 28.33
CA LEU A 250 15.18 -29.30 26.96
C LEU A 250 13.92 -29.19 26.09
N GLN A 251 12.97 -30.10 26.28
CA GLN A 251 11.67 -30.04 25.61
C GLN A 251 10.85 -28.82 26.04
N GLN A 252 10.84 -28.48 27.33
CA GLN A 252 10.18 -27.27 27.82
C GLN A 252 10.80 -26.00 27.20
N TYR A 253 12.13 -25.93 27.09
CA TYR A 253 12.80 -24.82 26.40
C TYR A 253 12.48 -24.79 24.92
N ALA A 254 12.41 -25.95 24.26
CA ALA A 254 12.02 -26.01 22.85
C ALA A 254 10.59 -25.49 22.62
N GLN A 255 9.63 -25.84 23.49
CA GLN A 255 8.28 -25.31 23.43
C GLN A 255 8.23 -23.80 23.65
N LYS A 256 8.97 -23.29 24.64
CA LYS A 256 9.10 -21.83 24.86
C LYS A 256 9.70 -21.11 23.66
N TYR A 257 10.73 -21.69 23.05
CA TYR A 257 11.37 -21.13 21.86
C TYR A 257 10.42 -21.10 20.66
N GLN A 258 9.68 -22.18 20.42
CA GLN A 258 8.66 -22.23 19.36
C GLN A 258 7.55 -21.19 19.59
N ALA A 259 7.07 -21.03 20.82
CA ALA A 259 6.07 -20.00 21.15
C ALA A 259 6.61 -18.58 20.93
N LEU A 260 7.90 -18.34 21.24
CA LEU A 260 8.56 -17.07 20.98
C LEU A 260 8.63 -16.75 19.47
N LEU A 261 9.03 -17.73 18.66
CA LEU A 261 9.08 -17.59 17.20
C LEU A 261 7.71 -17.32 16.60
N GLN A 262 6.68 -18.08 17.02
CA GLN A 262 5.31 -17.86 16.57
C GLN A 262 4.79 -16.47 16.92
N LYS A 263 5.08 -15.99 18.13
CA LYS A 263 4.73 -14.63 18.56
C LYS A 263 5.43 -13.59 17.68
N GLN A 264 6.73 -13.74 17.43
CA GLN A 264 7.49 -12.80 16.61
C GLN A 264 6.98 -12.77 15.16
N GLN A 265 6.65 -13.93 14.58
CA GLN A 265 6.06 -14.01 13.23
C GLN A 265 4.68 -13.36 13.17
N ALA A 266 3.84 -13.55 14.20
CA ALA A 266 2.54 -12.90 14.29
C ALA A 266 2.66 -11.37 14.43
N GLU A 267 3.64 -10.89 15.20
CA GLU A 267 3.93 -9.46 15.33
C GLU A 267 4.39 -8.85 14.01
N LEU A 268 5.30 -9.51 13.28
CA LEU A 268 5.75 -9.06 11.96
C LEU A 268 4.59 -9.03 10.94
N ALA A 269 3.76 -10.07 10.89
CA ALA A 269 2.60 -10.10 10.01
C ALA A 269 1.58 -9.02 10.37
N ALA A 270 1.37 -8.75 11.66
CA ALA A 270 0.51 -7.65 12.10
C ALA A 270 1.07 -6.29 11.69
N GLU A 271 2.40 -6.10 11.79
CA GLU A 271 3.05 -4.87 11.35
C GLU A 271 2.91 -4.66 9.84
N GLU A 272 3.08 -5.70 9.02
CA GLU A 272 2.88 -5.64 7.57
C GLU A 272 1.44 -5.26 7.21
N ASN A 273 0.45 -5.89 7.86
CA ASN A 273 -0.97 -5.56 7.67
C ASN A 273 -1.28 -4.10 8.04
N LEU A 274 -0.71 -3.60 9.14
CA LEU A 274 -0.86 -2.21 9.55
C LEU A 274 -0.20 -1.25 8.55
N ARG A 275 0.97 -1.59 8.01
CA ARG A 275 1.64 -0.81 6.97
C ARG A 275 0.82 -0.74 5.68
N GLU A 276 0.22 -1.86 5.27
CA GLU A 276 -0.65 -1.89 4.09
C GLU A 276 -1.93 -1.06 4.30
N SER A 277 -2.59 -1.22 5.46
CA SER A 277 -3.78 -0.43 5.81
C SER A 277 -3.46 1.07 5.84
N ASN A 278 -2.35 1.48 6.46
CA ASN A 278 -1.90 2.88 6.46
C ASN A 278 -1.63 3.41 5.06
N ARG A 279 -1.07 2.60 4.15
CA ARG A 279 -0.86 2.98 2.76
C ARG A 279 -2.19 3.20 2.02
N LEU A 280 -3.18 2.34 2.24
CA LEU A 280 -4.51 2.47 1.65
C LEU A 280 -5.23 3.71 2.18
N LEU A 281 -5.24 3.92 3.50
CA LEU A 281 -5.82 5.10 4.13
C LEU A 281 -5.16 6.39 3.64
N SER A 282 -3.83 6.41 3.52
CA SER A 282 -3.10 7.57 2.97
C SER A 282 -3.50 7.88 1.53
N THR A 283 -3.78 6.85 0.73
CA THR A 283 -4.26 7.03 -0.65
C THR A 283 -5.68 7.59 -0.66
N GLN A 284 -6.57 7.07 0.19
CA GLN A 284 -7.94 7.57 0.32
C GLN A 284 -7.99 9.03 0.78
N VAL A 285 -7.17 9.39 1.78
CA VAL A 285 -7.04 10.78 2.25
C VAL A 285 -6.63 11.68 1.08
N ARG A 286 -5.61 11.29 0.31
CA ARG A 286 -5.16 12.07 -0.85
C ARG A 286 -6.26 12.22 -1.91
N THR A 287 -7.04 11.17 -2.16
CA THR A 287 -8.17 11.24 -3.10
C THR A 287 -9.26 12.18 -2.60
N LEU A 288 -9.64 12.07 -1.32
CA LEU A 288 -10.66 12.92 -0.70
C LEU A 288 -10.22 14.39 -0.65
N GLU A 289 -8.96 14.66 -0.31
CA GLU A 289 -8.38 15.99 -0.38
C GLU A 289 -8.44 16.57 -1.80
N GLY A 290 -8.16 15.75 -2.81
CA GLY A 290 -8.31 16.12 -4.22
C GLY A 290 -9.76 16.45 -4.59
N SER A 291 -10.72 15.62 -4.19
CA SER A 291 -12.15 15.87 -4.42
C SER A 291 -12.65 17.11 -3.70
N LEU A 292 -12.21 17.33 -2.45
CA LEU A 292 -12.58 18.50 -1.66
C LEU A 292 -12.01 19.78 -2.29
N HIS A 293 -10.77 19.73 -2.79
CA HIS A 293 -10.18 20.86 -3.51
C HIS A 293 -10.95 21.19 -4.79
N GLN A 294 -11.33 20.17 -5.57
CA GLN A 294 -12.14 20.35 -6.78
C GLN A 294 -13.51 20.96 -6.44
N LEU A 295 -14.20 20.43 -5.42
CA LEU A 295 -15.49 20.93 -4.98
C LEU A 295 -15.42 22.40 -4.51
N ASN A 296 -14.38 22.74 -3.74
CA ASN A 296 -14.15 24.13 -3.32
C ASN A 296 -13.93 25.07 -4.50
N LYS A 297 -13.22 24.62 -5.54
CA LYS A 297 -13.03 25.41 -6.77
C LYS A 297 -14.36 25.66 -7.48
N GLU A 298 -15.17 24.62 -7.66
CA GLU A 298 -16.51 24.71 -8.27
C GLU A 298 -17.43 25.65 -7.48
N HIS A 299 -17.43 25.57 -6.14
CA HIS A 299 -18.19 26.49 -5.29
C HIS A 299 -17.77 27.95 -5.48
N VAL A 300 -16.47 28.23 -5.56
CA VAL A 300 -15.97 29.59 -5.77
C VAL A 300 -16.39 30.11 -7.15
N ASP A 301 -16.32 29.28 -8.18
CA ASP A 301 -16.70 29.68 -9.53
C ASP A 301 -18.22 29.89 -9.67
N LEU A 302 -19.04 29.01 -9.08
CA LEU A 302 -20.49 29.20 -8.97
C LEU A 302 -20.85 30.48 -8.21
N ALA A 303 -20.15 30.78 -7.11
CA ALA A 303 -20.37 32.01 -6.35
C ALA A 303 -20.06 33.26 -7.18
N LYS A 304 -18.97 33.24 -7.98
CA LYS A 304 -18.66 34.33 -8.93
C LYS A 304 -19.76 34.47 -9.97
N GLU A 305 -20.20 33.38 -10.59
CA GLU A 305 -21.29 33.42 -11.57
C GLU A 305 -22.58 33.97 -10.97
N LEU A 306 -22.94 33.56 -9.74
CA LEU A 306 -24.10 34.08 -9.03
C LEU A 306 -24.02 35.59 -8.79
N ILE A 307 -22.84 36.10 -8.40
CA ILE A 307 -22.62 37.54 -8.23
C ILE A 307 -22.80 38.27 -9.57
N THR A 308 -22.20 37.76 -10.65
CA THR A 308 -22.32 38.34 -11.99
C THR A 308 -23.78 38.35 -12.45
N ARG A 309 -24.50 37.23 -12.30
CA ARG A 309 -25.92 37.12 -12.67
C ARG A 309 -26.80 38.04 -11.84
N LYS A 310 -26.55 38.19 -10.53
CA LYS A 310 -27.27 39.16 -9.69
C LYS A 310 -27.03 40.59 -10.15
N MET A 311 -25.79 40.93 -10.53
CA MET A 311 -25.45 42.26 -11.04
C MET A 311 -26.14 42.55 -12.38
N GLU A 312 -26.13 41.59 -13.30
CA GLU A 312 -26.89 41.67 -14.57
C GLU A 312 -28.39 41.85 -14.32
N MET A 313 -28.96 41.07 -13.38
CA MET A 313 -30.38 41.14 -13.04
C MET A 313 -30.75 42.50 -12.45
N ALA A 314 -29.91 43.08 -11.58
CA ALA A 314 -30.12 44.43 -11.07
C ALA A 314 -30.07 45.48 -12.19
N GLN A 315 -29.09 45.40 -13.11
CA GLN A 315 -28.99 46.30 -14.25
C GLN A 315 -30.20 46.20 -15.19
N LEU A 316 -30.70 44.99 -15.43
CA LEU A 316 -31.90 44.77 -16.23
C LEU A 316 -33.15 45.30 -15.51
N SER A 317 -33.24 45.15 -14.19
CA SER A 317 -34.31 45.73 -13.37
C SER A 317 -34.32 47.25 -13.48
N ASP A 318 -33.18 47.91 -13.25
CA ASP A 318 -33.06 49.38 -13.37
C ASP A 318 -33.45 49.84 -14.79
N ARG A 319 -33.06 49.08 -15.81
CA ARG A 319 -33.38 49.39 -17.21
C ARG A 319 -34.86 49.20 -17.50
N ASN A 320 -35.50 48.18 -16.92
CA ASN A 320 -36.94 47.99 -17.00
C ASN A 320 -37.67 49.15 -16.32
N ASP A 321 -37.26 49.57 -15.12
CA ASP A 321 -37.87 50.70 -14.40
C ASP A 321 -37.79 51.99 -15.24
N VAL A 322 -36.64 52.25 -15.88
CA VAL A 322 -36.48 53.38 -16.80
C VAL A 322 -37.37 53.26 -18.04
N LEU A 323 -37.51 52.06 -18.61
CA LEU A 323 -38.38 51.83 -19.75
C LEU A 323 -39.85 52.00 -19.36
N GLU A 324 -40.28 51.50 -18.20
CA GLU A 324 -41.63 51.69 -17.67
C GLU A 324 -41.92 53.18 -17.45
N GLN A 325 -40.97 53.93 -16.89
CA GLN A 325 -41.08 55.39 -16.73
C GLN A 325 -41.22 56.08 -18.09
N LYS A 326 -40.39 55.72 -19.09
CA LYS A 326 -40.49 56.26 -20.44
C LYS A 326 -41.81 55.93 -21.12
N VAL A 327 -42.30 54.70 -20.96
CA VAL A 327 -43.62 54.28 -21.48
C VAL A 327 -44.70 55.14 -20.83
N SER A 328 -44.67 55.30 -19.50
CA SER A 328 -45.63 56.15 -18.78
C SER A 328 -45.61 57.60 -19.29
N ASP A 329 -44.42 58.18 -19.47
CA ASP A 329 -44.29 59.57 -19.91
C ASP A 329 -44.67 59.74 -21.38
N LEU A 330 -44.35 58.78 -22.26
CA LEU A 330 -44.82 58.76 -23.65
C LEU A 330 -46.34 58.60 -23.71
N THR A 331 -46.95 57.76 -22.89
CA THR A 331 -48.42 57.65 -22.79
C THR A 331 -49.03 58.99 -22.40
N LYS A 332 -48.48 59.70 -21.41
CA LYS A 332 -48.94 61.05 -21.04
C LYS A 332 -48.80 62.05 -22.19
N ILE A 333 -47.69 62.02 -22.92
CA ILE A 333 -47.45 62.92 -24.07
C ILE A 333 -48.44 62.62 -25.20
N VAL A 334 -48.65 61.34 -25.52
CA VAL A 334 -49.63 60.93 -26.54
C VAL A 334 -51.03 61.36 -26.13
N ASP A 335 -51.41 61.19 -24.87
CA ASP A 335 -52.71 61.65 -24.35
C ASP A 335 -52.84 63.18 -24.39
N SER A 336 -51.77 63.93 -24.08
CA SER A 336 -51.79 65.39 -24.13
C SER A 336 -51.80 65.92 -25.56
N GLN A 337 -51.03 65.32 -26.47
CA GLN A 337 -51.05 65.67 -27.89
C GLN A 337 -52.39 65.30 -28.52
N GLY A 338 -52.98 64.16 -28.14
CA GLY A 338 -54.34 63.78 -28.53
C GLY A 338 -55.35 64.86 -28.14
N LYS A 339 -55.26 65.37 -26.91
CA LYS A 339 -56.10 66.48 -26.44
C LYS A 339 -55.82 67.81 -27.14
N GLU A 340 -54.56 68.20 -27.35
CA GLU A 340 -54.20 69.44 -28.05
C GLU A 340 -54.67 69.42 -29.51
N VAL A 341 -54.54 68.28 -30.21
CA VAL A 341 -55.03 68.09 -31.57
C VAL A 341 -56.56 68.16 -31.58
N GLU A 342 -57.24 67.46 -30.67
CA GLU A 342 -58.70 67.57 -30.54
C GLU A 342 -59.14 69.02 -30.33
N GLU A 343 -58.43 69.78 -29.50
CA GLU A 343 -58.78 71.16 -29.15
C GLU A 343 -58.45 72.17 -30.27
N GLN A 344 -57.35 71.97 -31.02
CA GLN A 344 -57.03 72.76 -32.22
C GLN A 344 -58.07 72.55 -33.33
N TYR A 345 -58.43 71.30 -33.61
CA TYR A 345 -59.41 71.01 -34.67
C TYR A 345 -60.85 71.25 -34.23
N LYS A 346 -61.14 71.37 -32.92
CA LYS A 346 -62.47 71.72 -32.42
C LYS A 346 -62.97 73.06 -32.95
N GLY A 347 -62.10 74.07 -32.99
CA GLY A 347 -62.44 75.38 -33.54
C GLY A 347 -62.75 75.33 -35.04
N GLU A 348 -61.96 74.57 -35.81
CA GLU A 348 -62.20 74.38 -37.24
C GLU A 348 -63.48 73.56 -37.51
N ILE A 349 -63.74 72.52 -36.71
CA ILE A 349 -64.97 71.72 -36.77
C ILE A 349 -66.20 72.59 -36.46
N GLU A 350 -66.13 73.44 -35.43
CA GLU A 350 -67.22 74.36 -35.07
C GLU A 350 -67.48 75.41 -36.15
N ASP A 351 -66.43 75.93 -36.80
CA ASP A 351 -66.57 76.87 -37.92
C ASP A 351 -67.17 76.21 -39.18
N VAL A 352 -66.78 74.96 -39.48
CA VAL A 352 -67.36 74.18 -40.59
C VAL A 352 -68.83 73.84 -40.31
N LEU A 353 -69.17 73.45 -39.08
CA LEU A 353 -70.55 73.21 -38.65
C LEU A 353 -71.41 74.47 -38.80
N ARG A 354 -70.90 75.63 -38.40
CA ARG A 354 -71.60 76.92 -38.52
C ARG A 354 -71.85 77.31 -39.97
N LYS A 355 -70.83 77.17 -40.83
CA LYS A 355 -70.96 77.43 -42.28
C LYS A 355 -71.96 76.49 -42.94
N ASN A 356 -71.97 75.20 -42.57
CA ASN A 356 -72.96 74.25 -43.08
C ASN A 356 -74.38 74.64 -42.67
N MET A 357 -74.60 75.07 -41.42
CA MET A 357 -75.92 75.57 -40.99
C MET A 357 -76.35 76.83 -41.76
N GLU A 358 -75.44 77.77 -42.01
CA GLU A 358 -75.75 78.97 -42.80
C GLU A 358 -76.11 78.65 -44.25
N ILE A 359 -75.37 77.74 -44.88
CA ILE A 359 -75.65 77.27 -46.24
C ILE A 359 -77.01 76.57 -46.29
N GLN A 360 -77.31 75.71 -45.31
CA GLN A 360 -78.57 74.98 -45.24
C GLN A 360 -79.76 75.94 -45.09
N LYS A 361 -79.63 76.98 -44.25
CA LYS A 361 -80.65 78.02 -44.06
C LYS A 361 -80.85 78.88 -45.31
N LYS A 362 -79.79 79.15 -46.07
CA LYS A 362 -79.87 79.85 -47.37
C LYS A 362 -80.56 79.00 -48.44
N ASN A 363 -80.28 77.70 -48.48
CA ASN A 363 -80.95 76.79 -49.41
C ASN A 363 -82.45 76.71 -49.13
N GLU A 364 -82.84 76.62 -47.85
CA GLU A 364 -84.24 76.61 -47.42
C GLU A 364 -84.97 77.91 -47.84
N GLN A 365 -84.33 79.08 -47.68
CA GLN A 365 -84.88 80.36 -48.13
C GLN A 365 -85.01 80.48 -49.67
N LEU A 366 -84.08 79.88 -50.42
CA LEU A 366 -84.13 79.88 -51.89
C LEU A 366 -85.23 78.94 -52.41
N GLU A 367 -85.47 77.81 -51.74
CA GLU A 367 -86.59 76.90 -52.05
C GLU A 367 -87.95 77.58 -51.80
N ASP A 368 -88.11 78.30 -50.68
CA ASP A 368 -89.33 79.05 -50.38
C ASP A 368 -89.62 80.17 -51.41
N GLN A 369 -88.57 80.88 -51.86
CA GLN A 369 -88.70 81.93 -52.88
C GLN A 369 -89.10 81.36 -54.25
N LEU A 370 -88.57 80.20 -54.62
CA LEU A 370 -88.95 79.50 -55.85
C LEU A 370 -90.43 79.09 -55.80
N ALA A 371 -90.89 78.52 -54.70
CA ALA A 371 -92.30 78.12 -54.53
C ALA A 371 -93.27 79.31 -54.63
N TYR A 372 -92.91 80.47 -54.09
CA TYR A 372 -93.72 81.69 -54.17
C TYR A 372 -93.81 82.24 -55.61
N MET A 373 -92.70 82.27 -56.35
CA MET A 373 -92.70 82.74 -57.74
C MET A 373 -93.49 81.81 -58.67
N GLU A 374 -93.46 80.49 -58.44
CA GLU A 374 -94.28 79.53 -59.20
C GLU A 374 -95.78 79.77 -59.01
N SER A 375 -96.24 80.00 -57.77
CA SER A 375 -97.64 80.30 -57.48
C SER A 375 -98.12 81.59 -58.18
N LEU A 376 -97.30 82.64 -58.17
CA LEU A 376 -97.66 83.93 -58.75
C LEU A 376 -97.75 83.87 -60.29
N LEU A 377 -96.91 83.04 -60.92
CA LEU A 377 -96.91 82.83 -62.38
C LEU A 377 -98.17 82.07 -62.85
N VAL A 378 -98.64 81.11 -62.06
CA VAL A 378 -99.88 80.38 -62.35
C VAL A 378 -101.09 81.31 -62.26
N GLU A 379 -101.14 82.15 -61.23
CA GLU A 379 -102.26 83.09 -61.01
C GLU A 379 -102.35 84.15 -62.12
N THR A 380 -101.21 84.69 -62.57
CA THR A 380 -101.18 85.67 -63.66
C THR A 380 -101.55 85.08 -65.02
N LYS A 381 -101.19 83.81 -65.29
CA LYS A 381 -101.64 83.11 -66.51
C LYS A 381 -103.15 82.88 -66.54
N MET A 382 -103.77 82.57 -65.40
CA MET A 382 -105.22 82.41 -65.32
C MET A 382 -105.96 83.72 -65.61
N LYS A 383 -105.54 84.82 -64.97
CA LYS A 383 -106.16 86.15 -65.17
C LYS A 383 -106.01 86.68 -66.61
N TYR A 384 -104.91 86.35 -67.29
CA TYR A 384 -104.70 86.72 -68.70
C TYR A 384 -105.66 85.96 -69.64
N ALA A 385 -105.90 84.68 -69.40
CA ALA A 385 -106.81 83.87 -70.21
C ALA A 385 -108.27 84.33 -70.10
N GLU A 386 -108.73 84.71 -68.90
CA GLU A 386 -110.09 85.23 -68.69
C GLU A 386 -110.31 86.57 -69.40
N SER A 387 -109.31 87.45 -69.38
CA SER A 387 -109.38 88.76 -70.04
C SER A 387 -109.40 88.67 -71.58
N GLU A 388 -108.81 87.62 -72.17
CA GLU A 388 -108.77 87.44 -73.63
C GLU A 388 -110.13 86.95 -74.17
N ILE A 389 -110.87 86.16 -73.39
CA ILE A 389 -112.22 85.68 -73.73
C ILE A 389 -113.25 86.83 -73.71
N GLU A 390 -113.14 87.76 -72.75
CA GLU A 390 -114.02 88.94 -72.69
C GLU A 390 -113.80 89.91 -73.85
N ARG A 391 -112.55 90.05 -74.32
CA ARG A 391 -112.21 90.91 -75.46
C ARG A 391 -112.84 90.42 -76.76
N ASP A 392 -112.81 89.11 -77.01
CA ASP A 392 -113.39 88.53 -78.22
C ASP A 392 -114.93 88.59 -78.22
N SER A 393 -115.54 88.48 -77.04
CA SER A 393 -116.98 88.68 -76.80
C SER A 393 -117.44 90.11 -77.15
N LEU A 394 -116.69 91.12 -76.71
CA LEU A 394 -117.00 92.53 -76.97
C LEU A 394 -116.74 92.93 -78.43
N SER A 395 -115.71 92.36 -79.07
CA SER A 395 -115.40 92.64 -80.48
C SER A 395 -116.49 92.15 -81.44
N ARG A 396 -117.19 91.05 -81.11
CA ARG A 396 -118.35 90.58 -81.91
C ARG A 396 -119.55 91.51 -81.79
N LYS A 397 -119.86 92.01 -80.58
CA LYS A 397 -120.98 92.96 -80.36
C LYS A 397 -120.77 94.30 -81.05
N LEU A 398 -119.53 94.73 -81.25
CA LEU A 398 -119.21 96.01 -81.89
C LEU A 398 -119.29 95.95 -83.43
N SER A 399 -119.09 94.76 -84.01
CA SER A 399 -119.28 94.51 -85.46
C SER A 399 -120.76 94.60 -85.86
N ASP A 400 -121.66 94.08 -85.03
CA ASP A 400 -123.10 94.02 -85.35
C ASP A 400 -123.77 95.40 -85.28
N MET A 401 -123.32 96.28 -84.36
CA MET A 401 -123.84 97.66 -84.29
C MET A 401 -123.37 98.56 -85.45
N ARG A 402 -122.19 98.30 -86.04
CA ARG A 402 -121.70 99.11 -87.17
C ARG A 402 -122.47 98.88 -88.48
N LYS A 403 -123.10 97.71 -88.68
CA LYS A 403 -123.89 97.45 -89.89
C LYS A 403 -125.29 98.06 -89.85
N ALA A 404 -125.83 98.38 -88.67
CA ALA A 404 -127.17 98.94 -88.51
C ALA A 404 -127.27 100.46 -88.78
N LEU A 405 -126.14 101.17 -88.88
CA LEU A 405 -126.09 102.65 -88.92
C LEU A 405 -125.82 103.26 -90.32
N VAL A 406 -125.78 102.45 -91.38
CA VAL A 406 -125.60 102.93 -92.78
C VAL A 406 -126.92 102.86 -93.60
N ALA A 407 -128.05 102.62 -92.94
CA ALA A 407 -129.40 102.60 -93.55
C ALA A 407 -130.28 103.81 -93.18
N MET A 408 -129.66 104.96 -92.92
CA MET A 408 -130.24 106.31 -93.01
C MET A 408 -129.23 107.20 -93.73
#